data_AF-A0AAJ4NDW3-F1
#
_entry.id   AF-A0AAJ4NDW3-F1
#
_cell.length_a   1.000
_cell.length_b   1.000
_cell.length_c   1.000
_cell.angle_alpha   90.00
_cell.angle_beta   90.00
_cell.angle_gamma   90.00
#
_symmetry.space_group_name_H-M   'P 1'
#
loop_
_entity.id
_entity.type
_entity.pdbx_description
1 polymer ?
#
loop_
_entity_poly.entity_id
_entity_poly.type
_entity_poly.pdbx_seq_one_letter_code
_entity_poly.pdbx_strand_id
1 'polypeptide(L)'
;MQGILYEEPSFWLFFLITCLLGGWAAWMAGRACASTWRTYVQFLIYMIPLGAAVRFIHYALFGGTLLSLHYYLVDTIVLMIIGTVGFRYTRTKQMVRQYSWLYEKTSPFGWKAK
;
A
#
# COMPACT_ATOMS: atom_id res chain seq x y z
N MET A 1 13.92 21.85 3.62
CA MET A 1 12.68 22.62 3.41
C MET A 1 11.52 21.65 3.58
N GLN A 2 10.59 21.92 4.49
CA GLN A 2 9.42 21.07 4.71
C GLN A 2 8.47 21.20 3.51
N GLY A 3 8.12 20.06 2.90
CA GLY A 3 7.16 20.00 1.79
C GLY A 3 5.77 19.57 2.28
N ILE A 4 4.75 19.79 1.45
CA ILE A 4 3.37 19.35 1.74
C ILE A 4 3.30 17.81 1.88
N LEU A 5 4.15 17.10 1.13
CA LEU A 5 4.15 15.63 1.07
C LEU A 5 5.15 14.99 2.04
N TYR A 6 6.21 15.68 2.44
CA TYR A 6 7.25 15.10 3.29
C TYR A 6 7.89 16.16 4.17
N GLU A 7 8.13 15.79 5.42
CA GLU A 7 8.75 16.67 6.42
C GLU A 7 10.27 16.74 6.28
N GLU A 8 10.85 15.67 5.74
CA GLU A 8 12.29 15.46 5.74
C GLU A 8 13.06 16.45 4.87
N PRO A 9 14.35 16.70 5.19
CA PRO A 9 15.18 17.63 4.43
C PRO A 9 15.34 17.24 2.95
N SER A 10 15.09 15.98 2.60
CA SER A 10 15.24 15.45 1.24
C SER A 10 14.06 14.57 0.83
N PHE A 11 13.50 14.84 -0.35
CA PHE A 11 12.50 13.99 -1.00
C PHE A 11 12.98 12.53 -1.17
N TRP A 12 14.29 12.32 -1.35
CA TRP A 12 14.85 10.99 -1.56
C TRP A 12 14.67 10.07 -0.35
N LEU A 13 14.68 10.62 0.86
CA LEU A 13 14.47 9.84 2.08
C LEU A 13 13.02 9.37 2.18
N PHE A 14 12.07 10.27 1.90
CA PHE A 14 10.66 9.92 1.76
C PHE A 14 10.44 8.84 0.69
N PHE A 15 11.04 9.01 -0.49
CA PHE A 15 10.93 8.03 -1.56
C PHE A 15 11.49 6.65 -1.15
N LEU A 16 12.68 6.62 -0.54
CA LEU A 16 13.31 5.37 -0.11
C LEU A 16 12.51 4.65 0.97
N ILE A 17 12.07 5.39 2.00
CA ILE A 17 11.40 4.80 3.15
C ILE A 17 9.93 4.51 2.87
N THR A 18 9.16 5.49 2.39
CA THR A 18 7.71 5.34 2.18
C THR A 18 7.41 4.60 0.88
N CYS A 19 8.02 5.01 -0.24
CA CYS A 19 7.66 4.42 -1.55
C CYS A 19 8.38 3.10 -1.81
N LEU A 20 9.67 2.98 -1.50
CA LEU A 20 10.44 1.77 -1.81
C LEU A 20 10.27 0.72 -0.72
N LEU A 21 10.70 0.98 0.52
CA LEU A 21 10.61 0.01 1.61
C LEU A 21 9.16 -0.21 2.08
N GLY A 22 8.48 0.86 2.47
CA GLY A 22 7.09 0.83 2.90
C GLY A 22 6.17 0.37 1.79
N GLY A 23 6.32 0.92 0.58
CA GLY A 23 5.52 0.55 -0.58
C GLY A 23 5.72 -0.90 -1.00
N TRP A 24 6.94 -1.44 -0.92
CA TRP A 24 7.16 -2.88 -1.13
C TRP A 24 6.44 -3.73 -0.09
N ALA A 25 6.52 -3.35 1.19
CA ALA A 25 5.78 -4.03 2.26
C ALA A 25 4.26 -3.96 2.03
N ALA A 26 3.74 -2.80 1.64
CA ALA A 26 2.31 -2.60 1.33
C ALA A 26 1.87 -3.42 0.12
N TRP A 27 2.69 -3.48 -0.94
CA TRP A 27 2.45 -4.34 -2.10
C TRP A 27 2.35 -5.80 -1.67
N MET A 28 3.31 -6.31 -0.90
CA MET A 28 3.33 -7.69 -0.43
C MET A 28 2.15 -7.99 0.49
N ALA A 29 1.79 -7.07 1.39
CA ALA A 29 0.61 -7.19 2.25
C ALA A 29 -0.68 -7.25 1.42
N GLY A 30 -0.85 -6.36 0.44
CA GLY A 30 -1.97 -6.37 -0.49
C GLY A 30 -2.09 -7.70 -1.24
N ARG A 31 -0.98 -8.24 -1.74
CA ARG A 31 -0.93 -9.56 -2.37
C ARG A 31 -1.30 -10.68 -1.40
N ALA A 32 -0.84 -10.65 -0.15
CA ALA A 32 -1.14 -11.66 0.87
C ALA A 32 -2.62 -11.66 1.26
N CYS A 33 -3.20 -10.47 1.47
CA CYS A 33 -4.63 -10.31 1.73
C CYS A 33 -5.48 -10.82 0.55
N ALA A 34 -5.07 -10.51 -0.68
CA ALA A 34 -5.74 -11.04 -1.85
C ALA A 34 -5.67 -12.57 -1.90
N SER A 35 -4.46 -13.13 -1.73
CA SER A 35 -4.20 -14.58 -1.77
C SER A 35 -5.06 -15.37 -0.78
N THR A 36 -5.39 -14.78 0.37
CA THR A 36 -6.20 -15.38 1.44
C THR A 36 -7.70 -15.02 1.37
N TRP A 37 -8.17 -14.46 0.25
CA TRP A 37 -9.58 -14.09 0.05
C TRP A 37 -10.13 -13.07 1.07
N ARG A 38 -9.25 -12.32 1.74
CA ARG A 38 -9.66 -11.23 2.64
C ARG A 38 -10.35 -10.10 1.89
N THR A 39 -11.23 -9.41 2.61
CA THR A 39 -11.96 -8.26 2.06
C THR A 39 -11.01 -7.08 1.85
N TYR A 40 -11.37 -6.18 0.93
CA TYR A 40 -10.59 -4.97 0.68
C TYR A 40 -10.53 -4.07 1.92
N VAL A 41 -11.61 -4.02 2.72
CA VAL A 41 -11.66 -3.27 3.97
C VAL A 41 -10.65 -3.80 4.99
N GLN A 42 -10.53 -5.12 5.15
CA GLN A 42 -9.50 -5.71 6.03
C GLN A 42 -8.08 -5.34 5.60
N PHE A 43 -7.81 -5.34 4.29
CA PHE A 43 -6.53 -4.87 3.75
C PHE A 43 -6.27 -3.41 4.14
N LEU A 44 -7.24 -2.51 3.97
CA LEU A 44 -7.09 -1.09 4.34
C LEU A 44 -6.81 -0.91 5.83
N ILE A 45 -7.50 -1.67 6.69
CA ILE A 45 -7.25 -1.66 8.14
C ILE A 45 -5.80 -2.07 8.45
N TYR A 46 -5.25 -3.05 7.74
CA TYR A 46 -3.86 -3.48 7.93
C TYR A 46 -2.82 -2.45 7.47
N MET A 47 -3.19 -1.49 6.62
CA MET A 47 -2.29 -0.41 6.22
C MET A 47 -2.12 0.65 7.33
N ILE A 48 -3.06 0.77 8.27
CA ILE A 48 -3.00 1.71 9.39
C ILE A 48 -1.76 1.46 10.29
N PRO A 49 -1.54 0.24 10.84
CA PRO A 49 -0.34 -0.04 11.62
C PRO A 49 0.94 -0.04 10.76
N LEU A 50 0.85 -0.37 9.46
CA LEU A 50 2.00 -0.30 8.56
C LEU A 50 2.46 1.15 8.34
N GLY A 51 1.52 2.08 8.15
CA GLY A 51 1.81 3.52 8.11
C GLY A 51 2.44 4.03 9.41
N ALA A 52 2.02 3.48 10.55
CA ALA A 52 2.59 3.86 11.84
C ALA A 52 4.04 3.37 11.97
N ALA A 53 4.34 2.17 11.48
CA ALA A 53 5.69 1.63 11.42
C ALA A 53 6.60 2.46 10.49
N VAL A 54 6.11 2.87 9.31
CA VAL A 54 6.84 3.75 8.40
C VAL A 54 7.09 5.12 9.04
N ARG A 55 6.07 5.70 9.70
CA ARG A 55 6.22 6.97 10.41
C ARG A 55 7.24 6.89 11.55
N PHE A 56 7.26 5.78 12.26
CA PHE A 56 8.25 5.52 13.30
C PHE A 56 9.68 5.50 12.73
N ILE A 57 9.90 4.95 11.52
CA ILE A 57 11.20 4.99 10.85
C ILE A 57 11.61 6.43 10.52
N HIS A 58 10.68 7.24 9.99
CA HIS A 58 10.92 8.68 9.74
C HIS A 58 11.32 9.44 11.00
N TYR A 59 10.66 9.15 12.13
CA TYR A 59 11.04 9.72 13.43
C TYR A 59 12.41 9.22 13.90
N ALA A 60 12.62 7.91 13.95
CA ALA A 60 13.76 7.30 14.62
C ALA A 60 15.09 7.50 13.86
N LEU A 61 15.06 7.48 12.52
CA LEU A 61 16.28 7.55 11.70
C LEU A 61 16.59 8.96 11.22
N PHE A 62 15.57 9.80 11.03
CA PHE A 62 15.71 11.09 10.34
C PHE A 62 15.18 12.28 11.14
N GLY A 63 14.72 12.05 12.38
CA GLY A 63 14.28 13.11 13.29
C GLY A 63 12.95 13.77 12.88
N GLY A 64 12.11 13.10 12.07
CA GLY A 64 10.76 13.58 11.75
C GLY A 64 9.85 13.60 12.98
N THR A 65 8.66 14.22 12.90
CA THR A 65 7.73 14.32 14.05
C THR A 65 6.84 13.09 14.21
N LEU A 66 7.01 12.31 15.28
CA LEU A 66 6.27 11.04 15.43
C LEU A 66 4.73 11.22 15.37
N LEU A 67 4.20 12.19 16.14
CA LEU A 67 2.75 12.42 16.29
C LEU A 67 2.18 13.48 15.34
N SER A 68 2.70 13.58 14.11
CA SER A 68 2.09 14.42 13.08
C SER A 68 0.98 13.66 12.35
N LEU A 69 -0.27 14.04 12.60
CA LEU A 69 -1.43 13.45 11.92
C LEU A 69 -1.35 13.64 10.40
N HIS A 70 -0.91 14.81 9.94
CA HIS A 70 -0.78 15.13 8.51
C HIS A 70 0.17 14.16 7.80
N TYR A 71 1.42 14.05 8.27
CA TYR A 71 2.41 13.20 7.60
C TYR A 71 2.09 11.70 7.75
N TYR A 72 1.53 11.29 8.90
CA TYR A 72 1.03 9.93 9.07
C TYR A 72 -0.05 9.58 8.03
N LEU A 73 -0.99 10.48 7.76
CA LEU A 73 -2.02 10.26 6.75
C LEU A 73 -1.42 10.20 5.35
N VAL A 74 -0.46 11.07 5.02
CA VAL A 74 0.22 11.04 3.73
C VAL A 74 0.92 9.70 3.51
N ASP A 75 1.74 9.26 4.47
CA ASP A 75 2.44 7.97 4.41
C ASP A 75 1.44 6.83 4.21
N THR A 76 0.40 6.79 5.05
CA THR A 76 -0.61 5.74 5.03
C THR A 76 -1.37 5.70 3.69
N ILE A 77 -1.74 6.85 3.12
CA ILE A 77 -2.41 6.93 1.82
C ILE A 77 -1.51 6.40 0.71
N VAL A 78 -0.23 6.77 0.70
CA VAL A 78 0.74 6.27 -0.28
C VAL A 78 0.84 4.74 -0.21
N LEU A 79 0.94 4.19 1.00
CA LEU A 79 0.96 2.74 1.21
C LEU A 79 -0.34 2.07 0.76
N MET A 80 -1.50 2.66 1.07
CA MET A 80 -2.80 2.16 0.62
C MET A 80 -2.90 2.13 -0.90
N ILE A 81 -2.42 3.15 -1.61
CA ILE A 81 -2.41 3.18 -3.07
C ILE A 81 -1.56 2.04 -3.61
N ILE A 82 -0.31 1.91 -3.17
CA ILE A 82 0.62 0.87 -3.66
C ILE A 82 0.09 -0.54 -3.32
N GLY A 83 -0.37 -0.74 -2.09
CA GLY A 83 -0.95 -2.01 -1.64
C GLY A 83 -2.23 -2.38 -2.39
N THR A 84 -3.05 -1.40 -2.78
CA THR A 84 -4.26 -1.62 -3.58
C THR A 84 -3.92 -2.17 -4.96
N VAL A 85 -2.86 -1.67 -5.59
CA VAL A 85 -2.37 -2.21 -6.87
C VAL A 85 -1.98 -3.68 -6.69
N GLY A 86 -1.23 -4.02 -5.63
CA GLY A 86 -0.85 -5.41 -5.31
C GLY A 86 -2.04 -6.32 -5.02
N PHE A 87 -3.03 -5.81 -4.28
CA PHE A 87 -4.28 -6.51 -3.98
C PHE A 87 -5.08 -6.80 -5.25
N ARG A 88 -5.34 -5.77 -6.08
CA ARG A 88 -6.13 -5.89 -7.32
C ARG A 88 -5.45 -6.79 -8.34
N TYR A 89 -4.13 -6.68 -8.48
CA TYR A 89 -3.34 -7.54 -9.37
C TYR A 89 -3.52 -9.02 -9.01
N THR A 90 -3.41 -9.34 -7.72
CA THR A 90 -3.53 -10.73 -7.25
C THR A 90 -4.97 -11.22 -7.32
N ARG A 91 -5.95 -10.39 -6.91
CA ARG A 91 -7.37 -10.74 -6.96
C ARG A 91 -7.84 -11.03 -8.39
N THR A 92 -7.39 -10.23 -9.36
CA THR A 92 -7.69 -10.43 -10.78
C THR A 92 -7.18 -11.78 -11.27
N LYS A 93 -5.93 -12.12 -10.94
CA LYS A 93 -5.36 -13.42 -11.29
C LYS A 93 -6.11 -14.59 -10.65
N GLN A 94 -6.52 -14.45 -9.39
CA GLN A 94 -7.31 -15.48 -8.70
C GLN A 94 -8.66 -15.70 -9.37
N MET A 95 -9.41 -14.63 -9.66
CA MET A 95 -10.72 -14.72 -10.29
C MET A 95 -10.64 -15.38 -11.66
N VAL A 96 -9.71 -14.94 -12.52
CA VAL A 96 -9.57 -15.50 -13.88
C VAL A 96 -9.06 -16.94 -13.86
N ARG A 97 -8.17 -17.30 -12.92
CA ARG A 97 -7.59 -18.65 -12.86
C ARG A 97 -8.51 -19.67 -12.19
N GLN A 98 -9.14 -19.31 -11.07
CA GLN A 98 -9.95 -20.23 -10.28
C GLN A 98 -11.41 -20.25 -10.70
N TYR A 99 -11.92 -19.18 -11.31
CA TYR A 99 -13.31 -19.06 -11.78
C TYR A 99 -13.34 -18.76 -13.29
N SER A 100 -12.48 -19.43 -14.06
CA SER A 100 -12.29 -19.20 -15.49
C SER A 100 -13.53 -19.46 -16.35
N TRP A 101 -14.48 -20.24 -15.84
CA TRP A 101 -15.77 -20.49 -16.49
C TRP A 101 -16.74 -19.32 -16.34
N LEU A 102 -16.62 -18.52 -15.27
CA LEU A 102 -17.51 -17.40 -14.98
C LEU A 102 -16.91 -16.06 -15.40
N TYR A 103 -15.58 -15.94 -15.38
CA TYR A 103 -14.89 -14.67 -15.59
C TYR A 103 -13.77 -14.75 -16.63
N GLU A 104 -13.56 -13.63 -17.34
CA GLU A 104 -12.42 -13.41 -18.23
C GLU A 104 -11.67 -12.12 -17.90
N LYS A 105 -10.36 -12.11 -18.20
CA LYS A 105 -9.48 -11.00 -17.87
C LYS A 105 -9.68 -9.83 -18.83
N THR A 106 -9.89 -8.63 -18.30
CA THR A 106 -9.97 -7.40 -19.09
C THR A 106 -8.69 -6.58 -19.00
N SER A 107 -8.02 -6.59 -17.84
CA SER A 107 -6.77 -5.86 -17.62
C SER A 107 -5.94 -6.55 -16.52
N PRO A 108 -4.71 -6.09 -16.22
CA PRO A 108 -3.96 -6.58 -15.06
C PRO A 108 -4.69 -6.40 -13.71
N PHE A 109 -5.70 -5.52 -13.65
CA PHE A 109 -6.41 -5.14 -12.43
C PHE A 109 -7.94 -5.35 -12.50
N GLY A 110 -8.42 -5.97 -13.56
CA GLY A 110 -9.85 -6.13 -13.83
C GLY A 110 -10.20 -7.42 -14.56
N TRP A 111 -11.43 -7.86 -14.36
CA TRP A 111 -12.06 -8.99 -15.01
C TRP A 111 -13.54 -8.65 -15.26
N LYS A 112 -14.18 -9.36 -16.17
CA LYS A 112 -15.63 -9.26 -16.44
C LYS A 112 -16.26 -10.65 -16.45
N ALA A 113 -17.56 -10.70 -16.25
CA ALA A 113 -18.33 -11.94 -16.45
C ALA A 113 -18.28 -12.34 -17.93
N LYS A 114 -18.24 -13.65 -18.17
CA LYS A 114 -18.44 -14.23 -19.50
C LYS A 114 -19.91 -14.21 -19.88
#